data_AF-A0A6J0ZBU1-F1
#
_entry.id   AF-A0A6J0ZBU1-F1
#
_cell.length_a   1.000
_cell.length_b   1.000
_cell.length_c   1.000
_cell.angle_alpha   90.00
_cell.angle_beta   90.00
_cell.angle_gamma   90.00
#
_symmetry.space_group_name_H-M   'P 1'
#
loop_
_entity.id
_entity.type
_entity.pdbx_description
1 polymer ?
#
loop_
_entity_poly.entity_id
_entity_poly.type
_entity_poly.pdbx_seq_one_letter_code
_entity_poly.pdbx_strand_id
1 'polypeptide(L)'
;ADVSLAVCVGVAILQRSIRLYAPFYSSDILIASPLGLRTIIGGEGEKKRDFDFLSSIELLIIDQADIYLMQNWEHVLHLMNHMNLLPLDSHGVDFSRVRMWSLNNWSKYYRQTLLFGALQDAQINSVFNKYCVNVQGQVAVRNVPMTGSISQVLVQLPHVFQRMEVESLASVIDARFSFFVNKILPQYRDAVMSHTLIYVPSYFDFVRLRNYFRKEELNFTHICEYTQKSGVSRARHFFLQGEKQFLLLTERFHFYKRYTIKGIRNLIFYELPTYPHFYSDVCNMLRAMSRGEEAAWTCTVLYSKYDAQRLAAVVGVERAAQMLQSKKNVHLFITGER
;
A
#
# COMPACT_ATOMS: atom_id res chain seq x y z
N ALA A 1 -16.95 6.36 -0.80
CA ALA A 1 -17.33 5.20 0.03
C ALA A 1 -16.56 5.34 1.33
N ASP A 2 -16.93 6.29 2.19
CA ASP A 2 -16.00 6.77 3.23
C ASP A 2 -16.74 7.34 4.46
N VAL A 3 -17.66 6.56 5.03
CA VAL A 3 -18.17 6.83 6.40
C VAL A 3 -17.92 5.64 7.33
N SER A 4 -17.65 4.45 6.78
CA SER A 4 -17.48 3.21 7.54
C SER A 4 -16.03 2.91 8.00
N LEU A 5 -15.09 3.85 7.86
CA LEU A 5 -13.66 3.62 8.20
C LEU A 5 -13.21 4.33 9.48
N ALA A 6 -14.00 5.28 10.00
CA ALA A 6 -13.71 5.94 11.27
C ALA A 6 -14.36 5.16 12.42
N VAL A 7 -13.55 4.50 13.24
CA VAL A 7 -14.00 3.75 14.42
C VAL A 7 -13.25 4.29 15.62
N CYS A 8 -13.97 4.55 16.70
CA CYS A 8 -13.44 5.05 17.96
C CYS A 8 -14.30 4.52 19.10
N VAL A 9 -13.76 3.63 19.93
CA VAL A 9 -14.46 3.01 21.05
C VAL A 9 -13.56 3.04 22.27
N GLY A 10 -14.03 3.68 23.34
CA GLY A 10 -13.43 3.58 24.67
C GLY A 10 -14.04 2.41 25.43
N VAL A 11 -13.22 1.66 26.14
CA VAL A 11 -13.63 0.53 26.97
C VAL A 11 -13.09 0.74 28.38
N ALA A 12 -13.99 0.70 29.37
CA ALA A 12 -13.64 0.77 30.79
C ALA A 12 -13.85 -0.60 31.47
N ILE A 13 -12.86 -1.03 32.23
CA ILE A 13 -12.84 -2.28 32.98
C ILE A 13 -13.28 -1.98 34.41
N LEU A 14 -14.45 -2.47 34.77
CA LEU A 14 -15.00 -2.39 36.12
C LEU A 14 -14.75 -3.73 36.84
N GLN A 15 -14.85 -3.73 38.18
CA GLN A 15 -14.56 -4.92 38.99
C GLN A 15 -15.31 -6.21 38.57
N ARG A 16 -16.51 -6.07 38.00
CA ARG A 16 -17.37 -7.21 37.61
C ARG A 16 -17.96 -7.09 36.20
N SER A 17 -17.60 -6.06 35.45
CA SER A 17 -18.20 -5.80 34.14
C SER A 17 -17.28 -4.99 33.25
N ILE A 18 -17.55 -5.02 31.95
CA ILE A 18 -16.87 -4.21 30.95
C ILE A 18 -17.89 -3.22 30.41
N ARG A 19 -17.56 -1.92 30.46
CA ARG A 19 -18.39 -0.87 29.87
C ARG A 19 -17.81 -0.48 28.52
N LEU A 20 -18.58 -0.75 27.46
CA LEU A 20 -18.28 -0.31 26.11
C LEU A 20 -18.73 1.14 25.91
N TYR A 21 -18.08 1.84 24.97
CA TYR A 21 -18.36 3.25 24.64
C TYR A 21 -18.20 4.19 25.84
N ALA A 22 -17.23 3.90 26.70
CA ALA A 22 -16.84 4.83 27.76
C ALA A 22 -16.17 6.07 27.13
N PRO A 23 -16.31 7.26 27.75
CA PRO A 23 -15.51 8.43 27.39
C PRO A 23 -14.02 8.11 27.46
N PHE A 24 -13.22 8.69 26.55
CA PHE A 24 -11.79 8.35 26.40
C PHE A 24 -10.98 8.57 27.68
N TYR A 25 -11.18 9.69 28.37
CA TYR A 25 -10.52 10.00 29.64
C TYR A 25 -10.86 9.03 30.78
N SER A 26 -11.95 8.27 30.65
CA SER A 26 -12.37 7.25 31.61
C SER A 26 -12.20 5.82 31.11
N SER A 27 -11.53 5.64 29.96
CA SER A 27 -11.34 4.34 29.32
C SER A 27 -9.96 3.77 29.66
N ASP A 28 -9.92 2.47 29.97
CA ASP A 28 -8.68 1.73 30.15
C ASP A 28 -8.10 1.24 28.82
N ILE A 29 -8.98 1.01 27.83
CA ILE A 29 -8.60 0.54 26.50
C ILE A 29 -9.27 1.44 25.45
N LEU A 30 -8.48 1.88 24.46
CA LEU A 30 -8.96 2.61 23.29
C LEU A 30 -8.82 1.72 22.06
N ILE A 31 -9.94 1.47 21.37
CA ILE A 31 -9.99 0.76 20.09
C ILE A 31 -10.39 1.77 19.03
N ALA A 32 -9.46 2.11 18.13
CA ALA A 32 -9.74 3.11 17.12
C ALA A 32 -8.97 2.89 15.82
N SER A 33 -9.53 3.41 14.72
CA SER A 33 -8.81 3.52 13.46
C SER A 33 -7.97 4.81 13.42
N PRO A 34 -6.86 4.85 12.66
CA PRO A 34 -6.05 6.06 12.55
C PRO A 34 -6.84 7.29 12.08
N LEU A 35 -7.80 7.09 11.16
CA LEU A 35 -8.70 8.15 10.71
C LEU A 35 -9.63 8.63 11.84
N GLY A 36 -10.19 7.70 12.63
CA GLY A 36 -11.04 8.05 13.77
C GLY A 36 -10.28 8.91 14.79
N LEU A 37 -9.07 8.49 15.19
CA LEU A 37 -8.25 9.28 16.10
C LEU A 37 -7.83 10.62 15.49
N ARG A 38 -7.49 10.67 14.19
CA ARG A 38 -7.18 11.93 13.50
C ARG A 38 -8.31 12.95 13.62
N THR A 39 -9.57 12.51 13.52
CA THR A 39 -10.74 13.41 13.64
C THR A 39 -10.97 13.93 15.05
N ILE A 40 -10.57 13.18 16.08
CA ILE A 40 -10.68 13.58 17.49
C ILE A 40 -9.51 14.48 17.90
N ILE A 41 -8.30 14.10 17.49
CA ILE A 41 -7.09 14.89 17.75
C ILE A 41 -7.21 16.27 17.13
N GLY A 42 -7.74 16.38 15.90
CA GLY A 42 -7.90 17.65 15.21
C GLY A 42 -6.59 18.19 14.59
N GLY A 43 -6.73 19.16 13.69
CA GLY A 43 -5.62 19.86 13.03
C GLY A 43 -4.91 20.89 13.91
N GLU A 44 -3.70 21.28 13.52
CA GLU A 44 -3.05 22.44 14.12
C GLU A 44 -3.88 23.71 13.86
N GLY A 45 -4.22 24.46 14.91
CA GLY A 45 -5.07 25.65 14.83
C GLY A 45 -6.57 25.40 14.98
N GLU A 46 -7.02 24.14 15.11
CA GLU A 46 -8.43 23.84 15.37
C GLU A 46 -8.80 24.06 16.85
N LYS A 47 -9.96 24.68 17.09
CA LYS A 47 -10.45 25.02 18.44
C LYS A 47 -10.81 23.80 19.31
N LYS A 48 -11.02 22.63 18.70
CA LYS A 48 -11.42 21.38 19.37
C LYS A 48 -10.32 20.32 19.31
N ARG A 49 -9.06 20.74 19.37
CA ARG A 49 -7.91 19.84 19.39
C ARG A 49 -7.83 19.15 20.75
N ASP A 50 -7.90 17.83 20.78
CA ASP A 50 -7.83 17.05 22.01
C ASP A 50 -6.94 15.81 21.82
N PHE A 51 -5.79 15.76 22.50
CA PHE A 51 -4.87 14.62 22.45
C PHE A 51 -4.42 14.15 23.84
N ASP A 52 -4.86 14.78 24.92
CA ASP A 52 -4.34 14.50 26.26
C ASP A 52 -4.69 13.08 26.72
N PHE A 53 -5.78 12.51 26.19
CA PHE A 53 -6.15 11.11 26.42
C PHE A 53 -5.12 10.09 25.88
N LEU A 54 -4.14 10.52 25.06
CA LEU A 54 -3.03 9.69 24.58
C LEU A 54 -1.74 9.83 25.41
N SER A 55 -1.74 10.69 26.43
CA SER A 55 -0.54 10.99 27.24
C SER A 55 -0.04 9.77 28.05
N SER A 56 -0.98 8.96 28.56
CA SER A 56 -0.72 7.86 29.50
C SER A 56 -0.69 6.47 28.85
N ILE A 57 -0.61 6.37 27.52
CA ILE A 57 -0.62 5.07 26.83
C ILE A 57 0.65 4.27 27.17
N GLU A 58 0.46 3.13 27.85
CA GLU A 58 1.53 2.20 28.21
C GLU A 58 1.72 1.07 27.19
N LEU A 59 0.65 0.66 26.50
CA LEU A 59 0.67 -0.34 25.45
C LEU A 59 -0.02 0.20 24.20
N LEU A 60 0.70 0.26 23.10
CA LEU A 60 0.17 0.61 21.78
C LEU A 60 0.25 -0.61 20.86
N ILE A 61 -0.89 -1.04 20.34
CA ILE A 61 -0.98 -2.11 19.34
C ILE A 61 -1.40 -1.48 18.02
N ILE A 62 -0.54 -1.60 17.02
CA ILE A 62 -0.84 -1.27 15.63
C ILE A 62 -0.97 -2.60 14.89
N ASP A 63 -2.21 -3.06 14.75
CA ASP A 63 -2.50 -4.32 14.07
C ASP A 63 -2.74 -4.09 12.57
N GLN A 64 -2.41 -5.10 11.75
CA GLN A 64 -2.57 -5.09 10.29
C GLN A 64 -2.08 -3.79 9.62
N ALA A 65 -0.86 -3.36 9.96
CA ALA A 65 -0.28 -2.08 9.53
C ALA A 65 -0.21 -1.94 8.00
N ASP A 66 -0.11 -3.06 7.26
CA ASP A 66 -0.15 -3.11 5.80
C ASP A 66 -1.46 -2.62 5.20
N ILE A 67 -2.59 -2.72 5.92
CA ILE A 67 -3.88 -2.21 5.45
C ILE A 67 -3.89 -0.68 5.44
N TYR A 68 -3.16 -0.04 6.36
CA TYR A 68 -3.10 1.42 6.41
C TYR A 68 -2.34 2.03 5.22
N LEU A 69 -1.49 1.23 4.55
CA LEU A 69 -0.87 1.63 3.27
C LEU A 69 -1.90 1.83 2.16
N MET A 70 -3.06 1.16 2.25
CA MET A 70 -4.19 1.32 1.33
C MET A 70 -5.13 2.46 1.75
N GLN A 71 -4.78 3.21 2.79
CA GLN A 71 -5.45 4.42 3.25
C GLN A 71 -4.49 5.62 3.16
N ASN A 72 -4.73 6.68 3.94
CA ASN A 72 -3.77 7.76 4.07
C ASN A 72 -2.80 7.46 5.23
N TRP A 73 -1.54 7.17 4.89
CA TRP A 73 -0.47 6.90 5.87
C TRP A 73 -0.18 8.09 6.79
N GLU A 74 -0.49 9.32 6.36
CA GLU A 74 -0.34 10.51 7.20
C GLU A 74 -1.17 10.43 8.48
N HIS A 75 -2.29 9.72 8.49
CA HIS A 75 -3.08 9.53 9.71
C HIS A 75 -2.29 8.74 10.77
N VAL A 76 -1.53 7.73 10.35
CA VAL A 76 -0.65 6.95 11.24
C VAL A 76 0.47 7.84 11.75
N LEU A 77 1.14 8.59 10.87
CA LEU A 77 2.22 9.50 11.28
C LEU A 77 1.72 10.59 12.24
N HIS A 78 0.55 11.14 11.97
CA HIS A 78 -0.09 12.12 12.82
C HIS A 78 -0.38 11.52 14.20
N LEU A 79 -0.97 10.32 14.27
CA LEU A 79 -1.19 9.62 15.54
C LEU A 79 0.13 9.44 16.31
N MET A 80 1.16 8.90 15.66
CA MET A 80 2.45 8.64 16.31
C MET A 80 3.13 9.90 16.84
N ASN A 81 2.93 11.06 16.20
CA ASN A 81 3.42 12.35 16.69
C ASN A 81 2.69 12.85 17.95
N HIS A 82 1.48 12.36 18.24
CA HIS A 82 0.66 12.76 19.38
C HIS A 82 0.67 11.76 20.53
N MET A 83 1.35 10.61 20.36
CA MET A 83 1.43 9.60 21.41
C MET A 83 2.35 10.06 22.56
N ASN A 84 1.86 9.93 23.79
CA ASN A 84 2.60 10.24 25.02
C ASN A 84 3.14 11.69 25.09
N LEU A 85 2.46 12.64 24.45
CA LEU A 85 2.74 14.06 24.70
C LEU A 85 2.32 14.43 26.13
N LEU A 86 2.95 15.48 26.68
CA LEU A 86 2.49 16.06 27.93
C LEU A 86 1.08 16.64 27.72
N PRO A 87 0.13 16.34 28.63
CA PRO A 87 -1.21 16.86 28.51
C PRO A 87 -1.24 18.38 28.71
N LEU A 88 -2.16 19.06 28.04
CA LEU A 88 -2.35 20.51 28.16
C LEU A 88 -3.18 20.88 29.39
N ASP A 89 -4.15 20.05 29.78
CA ASP A 89 -4.94 20.22 30.99
C ASP A 89 -4.67 19.08 31.99
N SER A 90 -4.92 19.36 33.26
CA SER A 90 -4.83 18.43 34.38
C SER A 90 -5.89 17.34 34.35
N HIS A 91 -7.06 17.59 33.74
CA HIS A 91 -8.22 16.68 33.73
C HIS A 91 -8.58 16.10 35.13
N GLY A 92 -8.32 16.86 36.20
CA GLY A 92 -8.58 16.43 37.58
C GLY A 92 -7.60 15.38 38.13
N VAL A 93 -6.43 15.22 37.51
CA VAL A 93 -5.38 14.28 37.95
C VAL A 93 -4.76 14.70 39.28
N ASP A 94 -4.57 13.72 40.16
CA ASP A 94 -3.76 13.87 41.37
C ASP A 94 -2.26 13.70 41.05
N PHE A 95 -1.54 14.82 41.00
CA PHE A 95 -0.11 14.88 40.67
C PHE A 95 0.78 14.05 41.61
N SER A 96 0.35 13.79 42.86
CA SER A 96 1.12 12.98 43.80
C SER A 96 1.25 11.51 43.38
N ARG A 97 0.33 11.05 42.51
CA ARG A 97 0.28 9.68 41.99
C ARG A 97 0.91 9.54 40.60
N VAL A 98 1.30 10.65 39.98
CA VAL A 98 1.90 10.64 38.64
C VAL A 98 3.36 10.21 38.74
N ARG A 99 3.74 9.24 37.92
CA ARG A 99 5.12 8.76 37.86
C ARG A 99 6.06 9.86 37.37
N MET A 100 7.24 9.99 38.00
CA MET A 100 8.23 11.02 37.64
C MET A 100 8.67 10.95 36.17
N TRP A 101 8.79 9.74 35.61
CA TRP A 101 9.12 9.60 34.19
C TRP A 101 8.02 10.11 33.26
N SER A 102 6.76 10.12 33.69
CA SER A 102 5.68 10.73 32.91
C SER A 102 5.74 12.25 32.95
N LEU A 103 6.06 12.84 34.12
CA LEU A 103 6.30 14.28 34.26
C LEU A 103 7.52 14.77 33.46
N ASN A 104 8.57 13.95 33.38
CA ASN A 104 9.79 14.24 32.62
C ASN A 104 9.66 13.96 31.11
N ASN A 105 8.44 13.66 30.60
CA ASN A 105 8.20 13.32 29.19
C ASN A 105 9.01 12.11 28.70
N TRP A 106 9.23 11.13 29.57
CA TRP A 106 9.92 9.87 29.27
C TRP A 106 8.93 8.71 29.02
N SER A 107 7.62 8.92 29.16
CA SER A 107 6.58 7.89 28.93
C SER A 107 6.77 7.14 27.60
N LYS A 108 7.19 7.85 26.52
CA LYS A 108 7.46 7.23 25.22
C LYS A 108 8.48 6.09 25.25
N TYR A 109 9.45 6.11 26.17
CA TYR A 109 10.48 5.06 26.31
C TYR A 109 10.01 3.87 27.14
N TYR A 110 8.99 4.04 27.96
CA TYR A 110 8.39 2.98 28.78
C TYR A 110 7.20 2.31 28.10
N ARG A 111 6.59 2.97 27.11
CA ARG A 111 5.52 2.38 26.31
C ARG A 111 6.02 1.17 25.55
N GLN A 112 5.28 0.07 25.63
CA GLN A 112 5.44 -1.06 24.72
C GLN A 112 4.66 -0.78 23.42
N THR A 113 5.33 -0.87 22.28
CA THR A 113 4.67 -0.75 20.97
C THR A 113 4.79 -2.07 20.23
N LEU A 114 3.64 -2.66 19.90
CA LEU A 114 3.52 -3.88 19.12
C LEU A 114 3.01 -3.50 17.73
N LEU A 115 3.79 -3.83 16.69
CA LEU A 115 3.49 -3.52 15.30
C LEU A 115 3.37 -4.82 14.52
N PHE A 116 2.16 -5.10 14.04
CA PHE A 116 1.86 -6.30 13.25
C PHE A 116 1.50 -5.92 11.82
N GLY A 117 1.98 -6.68 10.86
CA GLY A 117 1.64 -6.50 9.45
C GLY A 117 2.09 -7.69 8.62
N ALA A 118 1.40 -7.92 7.50
CA ALA A 118 1.73 -9.03 6.60
C ALA A 118 2.91 -8.73 5.67
N LEU A 119 3.26 -7.45 5.50
CA LEU A 119 4.22 -6.98 4.50
C LEU A 119 5.43 -6.31 5.14
N GLN A 120 6.58 -6.47 4.48
CA GLN A 120 7.75 -5.63 4.71
C GLN A 120 7.65 -4.40 3.80
N ASP A 121 7.46 -3.22 4.38
CA ASP A 121 7.42 -1.96 3.64
C ASP A 121 8.27 -0.89 4.36
N ALA A 122 8.87 0.02 3.57
CA ALA A 122 9.70 1.09 4.08
C ALA A 122 8.95 2.03 5.03
N GLN A 123 7.66 2.28 4.80
CA GLN A 123 6.83 3.15 5.64
C GLN A 123 6.61 2.56 7.04
N ILE A 124 6.32 1.25 7.09
CA ILE A 124 6.15 0.50 8.34
C ILE A 124 7.48 0.47 9.10
N ASN A 125 8.59 0.18 8.41
CA ASN A 125 9.93 0.18 9.02
C ASN A 125 10.33 1.57 9.53
N SER A 126 9.94 2.64 8.82
CA SER A 126 10.17 4.02 9.27
C SER A 126 9.44 4.31 10.59
N VAL A 127 8.18 3.87 10.71
CA VAL A 127 7.43 4.01 11.97
C VAL A 127 8.07 3.23 13.11
N PHE A 128 8.48 2.00 12.84
CA PHE A 128 9.19 1.16 13.81
C PHE A 128 10.47 1.84 14.31
N ASN A 129 11.35 2.25 13.40
CA ASN A 129 12.64 2.83 13.75
C ASN A 129 12.51 4.20 14.44
N LYS A 130 11.58 5.05 13.98
CA LYS A 130 11.45 6.44 14.47
C LYS A 130 10.64 6.56 15.75
N TYR A 131 9.58 5.77 15.91
CA TYR A 131 8.60 5.99 16.99
C TYR A 131 8.51 4.86 18.02
N CYS A 132 8.99 3.65 17.71
CA CYS A 132 8.96 2.54 18.66
C CYS A 132 10.20 2.56 19.56
N VAL A 133 10.39 3.66 20.28
CA VAL A 133 11.49 3.81 21.23
C VAL A 133 11.17 3.04 22.51
N ASN A 134 12.09 2.23 23.01
CA ASN A 134 11.90 1.51 24.27
C ASN A 134 13.24 1.35 25.01
N VAL A 135 13.23 1.42 26.34
CA VAL A 135 14.43 1.24 27.19
C VAL A 135 15.11 -0.11 26.96
N GLN A 136 14.33 -1.18 26.75
CA GLN A 136 14.85 -2.52 26.51
C GLN A 136 15.25 -2.78 25.04
N GLY A 137 15.09 -1.77 24.17
CA GLY A 137 15.40 -1.87 22.75
C GLY A 137 14.25 -2.38 21.89
N GLN A 138 14.60 -2.90 20.73
CA GLN A 138 13.67 -3.24 19.65
C GLN A 138 13.93 -4.66 19.16
N VAL A 139 12.86 -5.43 18.93
CA VAL A 139 12.93 -6.76 18.30
C VAL A 139 11.97 -6.78 17.13
N ALA A 140 12.43 -7.28 15.99
CA ALA A 140 11.61 -7.45 14.79
C ALA A 140 11.75 -8.87 14.24
N VAL A 141 10.62 -9.54 14.05
CA VAL A 141 10.55 -10.81 13.34
C VAL A 141 10.04 -10.54 11.94
N ARG A 142 10.80 -10.95 10.93
CA ARG A 142 10.48 -10.70 9.52
C ARG A 142 10.43 -12.03 8.78
N ASN A 143 9.33 -12.27 8.07
CA ASN A 143 9.25 -13.42 7.18
C ASN A 143 10.02 -13.13 5.89
N VAL A 144 10.98 -13.98 5.54
CA VAL A 144 11.78 -13.83 4.32
C VAL A 144 11.07 -14.61 3.21
N PRO A 145 10.69 -13.95 2.09
CA PRO A 145 9.98 -14.62 1.01
C PRO A 145 10.91 -15.57 0.26
N MET A 146 10.88 -16.85 0.62
CA MET A 146 11.61 -17.91 -0.10
C MET A 146 10.99 -18.14 -1.48
N THR A 147 9.67 -18.32 -1.50
CA THR A 147 8.89 -18.53 -2.72
C THR A 147 8.14 -17.25 -3.07
N GLY A 148 8.43 -16.69 -4.25
CA GLY A 148 7.74 -15.52 -4.76
C GLY A 148 6.37 -15.84 -5.34
N SER A 149 5.45 -14.87 -5.31
CA SER A 149 4.09 -15.01 -5.87
C SER A 149 4.04 -15.33 -7.36
N ILE A 150 5.12 -15.07 -8.12
CA ILE A 150 5.23 -15.49 -9.52
C ILE A 150 5.04 -17.01 -9.71
N SER A 151 5.35 -17.82 -8.68
CA SER A 151 5.11 -19.27 -8.70
C SER A 151 3.63 -19.67 -8.67
N GLN A 152 2.74 -18.74 -8.31
CA GLN A 152 1.29 -18.95 -8.26
C GLN A 152 0.59 -18.49 -9.55
N VAL A 153 1.38 -18.08 -10.55
CA VAL A 153 0.87 -17.77 -11.89
C VAL A 153 0.59 -19.08 -12.61
N LEU A 154 -0.68 -19.31 -12.93
CA LEU A 154 -1.19 -20.54 -13.54
C LEU A 154 -1.10 -20.51 -15.06
N VAL A 155 -1.07 -19.32 -15.64
CA VAL A 155 -0.96 -19.11 -17.08
C VAL A 155 0.51 -19.15 -17.53
N GLN A 156 0.74 -19.67 -18.73
CA GLN A 156 2.06 -19.65 -19.35
C GLN A 156 2.23 -18.33 -20.11
N LEU A 157 3.07 -17.43 -19.59
CA LEU A 157 3.44 -16.21 -20.29
C LEU A 157 4.88 -15.79 -20.00
N PRO A 158 5.52 -15.06 -20.92
CA PRO A 158 6.80 -14.42 -20.64
C PRO A 158 6.61 -13.19 -19.72
N HIS A 159 7.30 -13.22 -18.59
CA HIS A 159 7.42 -12.11 -17.64
C HIS A 159 8.75 -11.37 -17.87
N VAL A 160 8.67 -10.17 -18.42
CA VAL A 160 9.82 -9.30 -18.73
C VAL A 160 9.95 -8.24 -17.64
N PHE A 161 10.89 -8.44 -16.72
CA PHE A 161 11.24 -7.46 -15.71
C PHE A 161 12.27 -6.48 -16.27
N GLN A 162 11.91 -5.21 -16.34
CA GLN A 162 12.79 -4.13 -16.79
C GLN A 162 13.23 -3.28 -15.60
N ARG A 163 14.54 -3.32 -15.32
CA ARG A 163 15.17 -2.50 -14.31
C ARG A 163 15.38 -1.08 -14.83
N MET A 164 14.94 -0.12 -14.03
CA MET A 164 15.17 1.30 -14.24
C MET A 164 16.41 1.73 -13.46
N GLU A 165 17.29 2.47 -14.13
CA GLU A 165 18.42 3.11 -13.48
C GLU A 165 17.95 4.42 -12.84
N VAL A 166 18.19 4.55 -11.54
CA VAL A 166 17.78 5.72 -10.77
C VAL A 166 18.92 6.17 -9.87
N GLU A 167 19.23 7.46 -9.95
CA GLU A 167 20.28 8.11 -9.17
C GLU A 167 19.94 8.13 -7.67
N SER A 168 18.76 8.62 -7.31
CA SER A 168 18.34 8.85 -5.93
C SER A 168 16.92 8.37 -5.67
N LEU A 169 16.54 8.19 -4.40
CA LEU A 169 15.17 7.81 -4.03
C LEU A 169 14.16 8.90 -4.45
N ALA A 170 14.54 10.17 -4.36
CA ALA A 170 13.67 11.30 -4.72
C ALA A 170 13.34 11.34 -6.22
N SER A 171 14.26 10.90 -7.08
CA SER A 171 14.05 10.90 -8.54
C SER A 171 13.37 9.64 -9.08
N VAL A 172 13.05 8.64 -8.25
CA VAL A 172 12.42 7.38 -8.68
C VAL A 172 11.13 7.61 -9.46
N ILE A 173 10.26 8.49 -8.96
CA ILE A 173 8.94 8.75 -9.55
C ILE A 173 9.08 9.36 -10.95
N ASP A 174 9.97 10.35 -11.11
CA ASP A 174 10.21 11.01 -12.40
C ASP A 174 10.96 10.12 -13.39
N ALA A 175 11.95 9.36 -12.90
CA ALA A 175 12.69 8.40 -13.71
C ALA A 175 11.77 7.31 -14.25
N ARG A 176 10.86 6.79 -13.41
CA ARG A 176 9.87 5.77 -13.81
C ARG A 176 8.91 6.30 -14.87
N PHE A 177 8.35 7.49 -14.65
CA PHE A 177 7.46 8.10 -15.64
C PHE A 177 8.15 8.31 -16.98
N SER A 178 9.37 8.87 -16.96
CA SER A 178 10.17 9.11 -18.15
C SER A 178 10.54 7.80 -18.86
N PHE A 179 10.94 6.77 -18.11
CA PHE A 179 11.25 5.45 -18.65
C PHE A 179 10.03 4.81 -19.30
N PHE A 180 8.87 4.88 -18.63
CA PHE A 180 7.63 4.35 -19.17
C PHE A 180 7.24 5.06 -20.48
N VAL A 181 7.21 6.38 -20.50
CA VAL A 181 6.81 7.17 -21.67
C VAL A 181 7.77 7.00 -22.85
N ASN A 182 9.07 7.02 -22.60
CA ASN A 182 10.07 7.04 -23.68
C ASN A 182 10.43 5.64 -24.18
N LYS A 183 10.37 4.62 -23.33
CA LYS A 183 10.85 3.28 -23.66
C LYS A 183 9.74 2.24 -23.76
N ILE A 184 8.80 2.23 -22.82
CA ILE A 184 7.81 1.15 -22.68
C ILE A 184 6.58 1.42 -23.54
N LEU A 185 5.93 2.56 -23.31
CA LEU A 185 4.68 2.94 -23.98
C LEU A 185 4.77 2.88 -25.51
N PRO A 186 5.86 3.30 -26.18
CA PRO A 186 5.95 3.24 -27.64
C PRO A 186 5.84 1.80 -28.19
N GLN A 187 6.29 0.79 -27.43
CA GLN A 187 6.19 -0.63 -27.82
C GLN A 187 4.76 -1.14 -27.87
N TYR A 188 3.82 -0.42 -27.24
CA TYR A 188 2.41 -0.79 -27.16
C TYR A 188 1.50 0.19 -27.89
N ARG A 189 2.06 1.21 -28.58
CA ARG A 189 1.27 2.19 -29.36
C ARG A 189 0.79 1.63 -30.69
N ASP A 190 1.46 0.61 -31.24
CA ASP A 190 1.08 0.01 -32.51
C ASP A 190 -0.36 -0.49 -32.50
N ALA A 191 -1.09 -0.28 -33.60
CA ALA A 191 -2.52 -0.61 -33.71
C ALA A 191 -2.82 -2.11 -33.52
N VAL A 192 -1.82 -2.98 -33.71
CA VAL A 192 -1.90 -4.42 -33.46
C VAL A 192 -1.96 -4.72 -31.96
N MET A 193 -1.29 -3.90 -31.14
CA MET A 193 -1.25 -4.04 -29.69
C MET A 193 -2.53 -3.46 -29.10
N SER A 194 -3.46 -4.32 -28.71
CA SER A 194 -4.71 -3.95 -28.05
C SER A 194 -4.88 -4.67 -26.73
N HIS A 195 -5.85 -4.23 -25.93
CA HIS A 195 -6.19 -4.84 -24.64
C HIS A 195 -5.04 -4.85 -23.63
N THR A 196 -4.38 -3.70 -23.50
CA THR A 196 -3.26 -3.50 -22.59
C THR A 196 -3.75 -3.00 -21.23
N LEU A 197 -3.61 -3.82 -20.20
CA LEU A 197 -3.86 -3.42 -18.81
C LEU A 197 -2.58 -2.84 -18.22
N ILE A 198 -2.66 -1.60 -17.72
CA ILE A 198 -1.57 -0.97 -16.97
C ILE A 198 -1.99 -0.94 -15.49
N TYR A 199 -1.30 -1.73 -14.68
CA TYR A 199 -1.49 -1.81 -13.25
C TYR A 199 -0.62 -0.77 -12.55
N VAL A 200 -1.25 0.09 -11.73
CA VAL A 200 -0.59 1.23 -11.08
C VAL A 200 -0.84 1.20 -9.57
N PRO A 201 0.17 0.87 -8.75
CA PRO A 201 0.10 0.91 -7.29
C PRO A 201 -0.24 2.30 -6.72
N SER A 202 0.51 3.32 -7.14
CA SER A 202 0.40 4.69 -6.62
C SER A 202 -0.71 5.49 -7.31
N TYR A 203 -1.59 6.10 -6.52
CA TYR A 203 -2.63 6.98 -7.06
C TYR A 203 -2.04 8.24 -7.73
N PHE A 204 -0.93 8.77 -7.22
CA PHE A 204 -0.27 9.93 -7.82
C PHE A 204 0.28 9.62 -9.22
N ASP A 205 0.94 8.46 -9.38
CA ASP A 205 1.40 7.99 -10.68
C ASP A 205 0.22 7.73 -11.63
N PHE A 206 -0.87 7.17 -11.12
CA PHE A 206 -2.09 6.95 -11.91
C PHE A 206 -2.64 8.28 -12.46
N VAL A 207 -2.74 9.32 -11.63
CA VAL A 207 -3.21 10.65 -12.07
C VAL A 207 -2.26 11.22 -13.13
N ARG A 208 -0.95 11.10 -12.92
CA ARG A 208 0.06 11.57 -13.88
C ARG A 208 -0.06 10.86 -15.23
N LEU A 209 -0.16 9.53 -15.22
CA LEU A 209 -0.36 8.71 -16.42
C LEU A 209 -1.68 9.06 -17.13
N ARG A 210 -2.81 9.11 -16.39
CA ARG A 210 -4.11 9.47 -16.96
C ARG A 210 -4.08 10.83 -17.66
N ASN A 211 -3.46 11.82 -17.03
CA ASN A 211 -3.36 13.16 -17.60
C ASN A 211 -2.47 13.17 -18.85
N TYR A 212 -1.36 12.42 -18.84
CA TYR A 212 -0.51 12.24 -20.02
C TYR A 212 -1.25 11.56 -21.18
N PHE A 213 -1.94 10.44 -20.91
CA PHE A 213 -2.72 9.73 -21.94
C PHE A 213 -3.82 10.59 -22.55
N ARG A 214 -4.45 11.46 -21.74
CA ARG A 214 -5.44 12.43 -22.24
C ARG A 214 -4.79 13.51 -23.11
N LYS A 215 -3.61 14.00 -22.73
CA LYS A 215 -2.87 15.03 -23.48
C LYS A 215 -2.41 14.50 -24.85
N GLU A 216 -1.95 13.25 -24.89
CA GLU A 216 -1.49 12.57 -26.11
C GLU A 216 -2.62 11.92 -26.91
N GLU A 217 -3.89 12.14 -26.51
CA GLU A 217 -5.09 11.61 -27.15
C GLU A 217 -5.07 10.08 -27.38
N LEU A 218 -4.45 9.35 -26.44
CA LEU A 218 -4.37 7.89 -26.52
C LEU A 218 -5.76 7.26 -26.32
N ASN A 219 -5.99 6.10 -26.94
CA ASN A 219 -7.25 5.40 -26.80
C ASN A 219 -7.32 4.59 -25.50
N PHE A 220 -7.74 5.20 -24.41
CA PHE A 220 -7.76 4.54 -23.09
C PHE A 220 -9.06 4.73 -22.29
N THR A 221 -9.21 3.88 -21.29
CA THR A 221 -10.14 4.05 -20.17
C THR A 221 -9.41 3.79 -18.85
N HIS A 222 -10.05 4.08 -17.73
CA HIS A 222 -9.44 3.94 -16.42
C HIS A 222 -10.44 3.49 -15.37
N ILE A 223 -9.94 2.76 -14.36
CA ILE A 223 -10.69 2.31 -13.19
C ILE A 223 -9.82 2.59 -11.96
N CYS A 224 -10.33 3.43 -11.08
CA CYS A 224 -9.74 3.72 -9.78
C CYS A 224 -10.78 3.60 -8.65
N GLU A 225 -10.32 3.70 -7.41
CA GLU A 225 -11.14 3.57 -6.20
C GLU A 225 -12.33 4.55 -6.13
N TYR A 226 -12.23 5.69 -6.81
CA TYR A 226 -13.28 6.71 -6.89
C TYR A 226 -14.24 6.50 -8.07
N THR A 227 -13.98 5.53 -8.94
CA THR A 227 -14.83 5.26 -10.11
C THR A 227 -16.15 4.64 -9.66
N GLN A 228 -17.27 5.27 -10.03
CA GLN A 228 -18.60 4.76 -9.70
C GLN A 228 -18.88 3.42 -10.40
N LYS A 229 -19.76 2.60 -9.83
CA LYS A 229 -20.09 1.26 -10.34
C LYS A 229 -20.48 1.26 -11.82
N SER A 230 -21.28 2.23 -12.27
CA SER A 230 -21.67 2.39 -13.68
C SER A 230 -20.47 2.67 -14.58
N GLY A 231 -19.54 3.53 -14.14
CA GLY A 231 -18.29 3.82 -14.83
C GLY A 231 -17.38 2.59 -14.93
N VAL A 232 -17.27 1.81 -13.84
CA VAL A 232 -16.53 0.54 -13.83
C VAL A 232 -17.10 -0.43 -14.85
N SER A 233 -18.42 -0.63 -14.87
CA SER A 233 -19.08 -1.52 -15.84
C SER A 233 -18.83 -1.09 -17.28
N ARG A 234 -18.95 0.22 -17.56
CA ARG A 234 -18.71 0.78 -18.89
C ARG A 234 -17.26 0.60 -19.34
N ALA A 235 -16.30 0.92 -18.46
CA ALA A 235 -14.87 0.78 -18.76
C ALA A 235 -14.50 -0.68 -19.06
N ARG A 236 -15.01 -1.62 -18.28
CA ARG A 236 -14.81 -3.06 -18.51
C ARG A 236 -15.42 -3.53 -19.82
N HIS A 237 -16.61 -3.03 -20.17
CA HIS A 237 -17.27 -3.37 -21.43
C HIS A 237 -16.45 -2.89 -22.63
N PHE A 238 -16.08 -1.60 -22.67
CA PHE A 238 -15.30 -1.05 -23.77
C PHE A 238 -13.91 -1.69 -23.91
N PHE A 239 -13.27 -2.03 -22.79
CA PHE A 239 -12.00 -2.74 -22.82
C PHE A 239 -12.17 -4.17 -23.37
N LEU A 240 -13.23 -4.88 -22.99
CA LEU A 240 -13.52 -6.23 -23.48
C LEU A 240 -13.83 -6.26 -24.98
N GLN A 241 -14.48 -5.24 -25.51
CA GLN A 241 -14.78 -5.11 -26.95
C GLN A 241 -13.57 -4.63 -27.78
N GLY A 242 -12.47 -4.23 -27.13
CA GLY A 242 -11.32 -3.63 -27.81
C GLY A 242 -11.53 -2.19 -28.27
N GLU A 243 -12.67 -1.56 -27.95
CA GLU A 243 -12.93 -0.14 -28.23
C GLU A 243 -11.93 0.77 -27.54
N LYS A 244 -11.43 0.36 -26.36
CA LYS A 244 -10.36 1.04 -25.62
C LYS A 244 -9.12 0.16 -25.58
N GLN A 245 -8.06 0.64 -26.20
CA GLN A 245 -6.78 -0.06 -26.30
C GLN A 245 -6.13 -0.26 -24.93
N PHE A 246 -6.15 0.77 -24.08
CA PHE A 246 -5.55 0.74 -22.75
C PHE A 246 -6.58 0.82 -21.63
N LEU A 247 -6.33 0.09 -20.55
CA LEU A 247 -7.03 0.23 -19.28
C LEU A 247 -6.03 0.53 -18.17
N LEU A 248 -6.13 1.71 -17.56
CA LEU A 248 -5.39 2.05 -16.35
C LEU A 248 -6.15 1.55 -15.12
N LEU A 249 -5.52 0.76 -14.26
CA LEU A 249 -6.12 0.18 -13.06
C LEU A 249 -5.31 0.50 -11.81
N THR A 250 -5.93 1.07 -10.78
CA THR A 250 -5.24 1.30 -9.49
C THR A 250 -5.22 0.05 -8.62
N GLU A 251 -4.12 -0.15 -7.89
CA GLU A 251 -4.01 -1.21 -6.88
C GLU A 251 -5.10 -1.06 -5.81
N ARG A 252 -5.35 0.16 -5.35
CA ARG A 252 -6.36 0.44 -4.31
C ARG A 252 -7.77 0.01 -4.73
N PHE A 253 -8.13 0.17 -6.01
CA PHE A 253 -9.39 -0.37 -6.53
C PHE A 253 -9.38 -1.90 -6.48
N HIS A 254 -8.29 -2.53 -6.94
CA HIS A 254 -8.17 -3.99 -6.90
C HIS A 254 -8.26 -4.53 -5.46
N PHE A 255 -7.55 -3.91 -4.51
CA PHE A 255 -7.56 -4.25 -3.09
C PHE A 255 -8.98 -4.33 -2.51
N TYR A 256 -9.79 -3.28 -2.68
CA TYR A 256 -11.13 -3.20 -2.08
C TYR A 256 -12.22 -3.96 -2.85
N LYS A 257 -12.08 -4.13 -4.16
CA LYS A 257 -13.19 -4.58 -5.01
C LYS A 257 -12.97 -5.91 -5.71
N ARG A 258 -11.71 -6.33 -5.91
CA ARG A 258 -11.34 -7.64 -6.47
C ARG A 258 -12.10 -8.02 -7.75
N TYR A 259 -12.41 -7.05 -8.62
CA TYR A 259 -13.06 -7.34 -9.89
C TYR A 259 -12.11 -8.13 -10.80
N THR A 260 -12.65 -9.14 -11.47
CA THR A 260 -11.98 -9.78 -12.61
C THR A 260 -12.14 -8.93 -13.86
N ILE A 261 -11.02 -8.50 -14.43
CA ILE A 261 -10.96 -7.80 -15.71
C ILE A 261 -10.78 -8.85 -16.81
N LYS A 262 -11.65 -8.84 -17.81
CA LYS A 262 -11.63 -9.80 -18.93
C LYS A 262 -11.03 -9.13 -20.17
N GLY A 263 -10.50 -9.93 -21.09
CA GLY A 263 -9.99 -9.48 -22.38
C GLY A 263 -8.53 -9.01 -22.36
N ILE A 264 -7.82 -9.10 -21.24
CA ILE A 264 -6.42 -8.69 -21.14
C ILE A 264 -5.55 -9.56 -22.07
N ARG A 265 -4.73 -8.90 -22.90
CA ARG A 265 -3.70 -9.55 -23.74
C ARG A 265 -2.30 -9.13 -23.33
N ASN A 266 -2.14 -7.86 -22.98
CA ASN A 266 -0.86 -7.30 -22.55
C ASN A 266 -1.00 -6.76 -21.13
N LEU A 267 -0.06 -7.10 -20.28
CA LEU A 267 -0.01 -6.65 -18.90
C LEU A 267 1.24 -5.81 -18.67
N ILE A 268 1.06 -4.63 -18.10
CA ILE A 268 2.16 -3.77 -17.70
C ILE A 268 1.98 -3.43 -16.23
N PHE A 269 2.87 -3.96 -15.39
CA PHE A 269 3.02 -3.49 -14.02
C PHE A 269 3.92 -2.25 -14.05
N TYR A 270 3.30 -1.07 -13.95
CA TYR A 270 4.02 0.19 -13.89
C TYR A 270 4.95 0.27 -12.66
N GLU A 271 4.57 -0.44 -11.60
CA GLU A 271 5.38 -0.73 -10.43
C GLU A 271 4.91 -2.08 -9.87
N LEU A 272 5.78 -2.77 -9.13
CA LEU A 272 5.43 -4.01 -8.44
C LEU A 272 4.30 -3.77 -7.43
N PRO A 273 3.31 -4.68 -7.33
CA PRO A 273 2.21 -4.54 -6.39
C PRO A 273 2.72 -4.54 -4.95
N THR A 274 2.00 -3.83 -4.08
CA THR A 274 2.30 -3.78 -2.64
C THR A 274 2.08 -5.15 -2.01
N TYR A 275 0.97 -5.80 -2.36
CA TYR A 275 0.70 -7.18 -1.97
C TYR A 275 1.21 -8.17 -3.03
N PRO A 276 2.10 -9.11 -2.66
CA PRO A 276 2.73 -10.01 -3.62
C PRO A 276 1.73 -10.85 -4.41
N HIS A 277 0.69 -11.38 -3.77
CA HIS A 277 -0.33 -12.20 -4.43
C HIS A 277 -1.17 -11.44 -5.46
N PHE A 278 -1.18 -10.10 -5.45
CA PHE A 278 -1.84 -9.34 -6.53
C PHE A 278 -1.12 -9.53 -7.86
N TYR A 279 0.18 -9.81 -7.83
CA TYR A 279 0.93 -10.13 -9.04
C TYR A 279 0.34 -11.37 -9.72
N SER A 280 0.19 -12.47 -8.97
CA SER A 280 -0.42 -13.70 -9.48
C SER A 280 -1.89 -13.53 -9.80
N ASP A 281 -2.66 -12.83 -8.95
CA ASP A 281 -4.09 -12.60 -9.17
C ASP A 281 -4.33 -11.88 -10.50
N VAL A 282 -3.57 -10.82 -10.79
CA VAL A 282 -3.70 -10.04 -12.02
C VAL A 282 -3.18 -10.81 -13.24
N CYS A 283 -2.05 -11.52 -13.13
CA CYS A 283 -1.58 -12.40 -14.20
C CYS A 283 -2.60 -13.49 -14.53
N ASN A 284 -3.24 -14.09 -13.52
CA ASN A 284 -4.25 -15.13 -13.69
C ASN A 284 -5.60 -14.59 -14.22
N MET A 285 -5.77 -13.27 -14.37
CA MET A 285 -6.90 -12.70 -15.10
C MET A 285 -6.75 -12.82 -16.62
N LEU A 286 -5.52 -13.04 -17.13
CA LEU A 286 -5.33 -13.43 -18.52
C LEU A 286 -6.02 -14.79 -18.70
N ARG A 287 -7.09 -14.78 -19.50
CA ARG A 287 -7.85 -15.99 -19.82
C ARG A 287 -8.08 -15.97 -21.32
N ALA A 288 -7.67 -17.05 -21.98
CA ALA A 288 -7.90 -17.22 -23.40
C ALA A 288 -9.42 -17.23 -23.64
N MET A 289 -9.89 -16.33 -24.50
CA MET A 289 -11.28 -16.34 -24.94
C MET A 289 -11.45 -17.28 -26.14
N SER A 290 -10.36 -17.58 -26.84
CA SER A 290 -10.28 -18.55 -27.93
C SER A 290 -8.96 -19.34 -27.90
N ARG A 291 -8.95 -20.55 -28.45
CA ARG A 291 -7.73 -21.39 -28.55
C ARG A 291 -6.70 -20.70 -29.43
N GLY A 292 -5.48 -20.50 -28.93
CA GLY A 292 -4.35 -19.91 -29.67
C GLY A 292 -4.01 -18.46 -29.32
N GLU A 293 -4.85 -17.75 -28.57
CA GLU A 293 -4.54 -16.38 -28.09
C GLU A 293 -3.43 -16.33 -27.03
N GLU A 294 -3.13 -17.47 -26.40
CA GLU A 294 -2.14 -17.59 -25.32
C GLU A 294 -0.71 -17.25 -25.78
N ALA A 295 -0.40 -17.52 -27.05
CA ALA A 295 0.92 -17.28 -27.62
C ALA A 295 1.28 -15.78 -27.77
N ALA A 296 0.29 -14.88 -27.68
CA ALA A 296 0.47 -13.44 -27.86
C ALA A 296 0.56 -12.67 -26.53
N TRP A 297 0.48 -13.34 -25.38
CA TRP A 297 0.45 -12.65 -24.09
C TRP A 297 1.81 -12.10 -23.70
N THR A 298 1.81 -10.87 -23.17
CA THR A 298 3.02 -10.23 -22.65
C THR A 298 2.78 -9.73 -21.23
N CYS A 299 3.77 -9.88 -20.36
CA CYS A 299 3.79 -9.24 -19.05
C CYS A 299 5.10 -8.47 -18.86
N THR A 300 5.02 -7.14 -18.84
CA THR A 300 6.15 -6.26 -18.57
C THR A 300 6.05 -5.72 -17.16
N VAL A 301 7.14 -5.77 -16.40
CA VAL A 301 7.21 -5.31 -15.01
C VAL A 301 8.32 -4.28 -14.87
N LEU A 302 8.00 -3.10 -14.37
CA LEU A 302 9.00 -2.08 -14.08
C LEU A 302 9.42 -2.15 -12.61
N TYR A 303 10.73 -2.07 -12.37
CA TYR A 303 11.27 -2.04 -11.02
C TYR A 303 12.59 -1.26 -10.96
N SER A 304 12.97 -0.84 -9.77
CA SER A 304 14.22 -0.18 -9.46
C SER A 304 14.94 -0.90 -8.32
N LYS A 305 16.17 -0.47 -8.02
CA LYS A 305 16.91 -0.96 -6.84
C LYS A 305 16.19 -0.68 -5.51
N TYR A 306 15.31 0.31 -5.46
CA TYR A 306 14.55 0.68 -4.26
C TYR A 306 13.32 -0.21 -4.04
N ASP A 307 12.94 -1.01 -5.03
CA ASP A 307 11.81 -1.95 -4.95
C ASP A 307 12.22 -3.32 -4.42
N ALA A 308 13.42 -3.46 -3.84
CA ALA A 308 14.02 -4.73 -3.46
C ALA A 308 13.11 -5.62 -2.59
N GLN A 309 12.37 -5.03 -1.64
CA GLN A 309 11.45 -5.76 -0.77
C GLN A 309 10.26 -6.33 -1.55
N ARG A 310 9.63 -5.52 -2.42
CA ARG A 310 8.50 -5.96 -3.26
C ARG A 310 8.96 -6.96 -4.32
N LEU A 311 10.15 -6.76 -4.88
CA LEU A 311 10.76 -7.68 -5.84
C LEU A 311 11.01 -9.04 -5.20
N ALA A 312 11.66 -9.07 -4.03
CA ALA A 312 11.88 -10.31 -3.29
C ALA A 312 10.57 -11.04 -2.97
N ALA A 313 9.49 -10.31 -2.68
CA ALA A 313 8.20 -10.94 -2.43
C ALA A 313 7.51 -11.50 -3.69
N VAL A 314 7.75 -10.92 -4.87
CA VAL A 314 7.20 -11.40 -6.14
C VAL A 314 8.02 -12.54 -6.75
N VAL A 315 9.35 -12.43 -6.78
CA VAL A 315 10.22 -13.44 -7.42
C VAL A 315 10.93 -14.36 -6.43
N GLY A 316 10.90 -14.09 -5.14
CA GLY A 316 11.69 -14.79 -4.12
C GLY A 316 13.04 -14.13 -3.89
N VAL A 317 13.57 -14.27 -2.68
CA VAL A 317 14.75 -13.52 -2.21
C VAL A 317 16.01 -13.78 -3.03
N GLU A 318 16.25 -15.04 -3.42
CA GLU A 318 17.46 -15.43 -4.17
C GLU A 318 17.46 -14.83 -5.59
N ARG A 319 16.34 -14.97 -6.31
CA ARG A 319 16.18 -14.41 -7.66
C ARG A 319 16.23 -12.88 -7.63
N ALA A 320 15.60 -12.25 -6.63
CA ALA A 320 15.68 -10.81 -6.47
C ALA A 320 17.12 -10.32 -6.26
N ALA A 321 17.92 -11.01 -5.43
CA ALA A 321 19.32 -10.67 -5.24
C ALA A 321 20.12 -10.75 -6.55
N GLN A 322 19.93 -11.82 -7.34
CA GLN A 322 20.57 -11.98 -8.65
C GLN A 322 20.16 -10.87 -9.63
N MET A 323 18.88 -10.51 -9.67
CA MET A 323 18.37 -9.43 -10.52
C MET A 323 18.92 -8.05 -10.13
N LEU A 324 19.10 -7.80 -8.83
CA LEU A 324 19.63 -6.54 -8.34
C LEU A 324 21.15 -6.42 -8.59
N GLN A 325 21.89 -7.52 -8.51
CA GLN A 325 23.35 -7.54 -8.73
C GLN A 325 23.74 -7.66 -10.21
N SER A 326 22.81 -8.11 -11.06
CA SER A 326 23.04 -8.27 -12.49
C SER A 326 23.46 -6.96 -13.18
N LYS A 327 24.37 -7.08 -14.15
CA LYS A 327 24.74 -5.99 -15.08
C LYS A 327 23.66 -5.74 -16.14
N LYS A 328 22.85 -6.74 -16.46
CA LYS A 328 21.72 -6.62 -17.40
C LYS A 328 20.55 -5.92 -16.73
N ASN A 329 19.84 -5.08 -17.49
CA ASN A 329 18.64 -4.36 -17.03
C ASN A 329 17.33 -5.03 -17.43
N VAL A 330 17.39 -6.20 -18.09
CA VAL A 330 16.20 -6.96 -18.51
C VAL A 330 16.35 -8.40 -18.04
N HIS A 331 15.32 -8.90 -17.38
CA HIS A 331 15.24 -10.25 -16.84
C HIS A 331 13.96 -10.92 -17.33
N LEU A 332 14.09 -12.09 -17.94
CA LEU A 332 12.97 -12.86 -18.47
C LEU A 332 12.71 -14.07 -17.57
N PHE A 333 11.45 -14.27 -17.23
CA PHE A 333 10.96 -15.50 -16.61
C PHE A 333 9.81 -16.07 -17.43
N ILE A 334 9.72 -17.38 -17.52
CA ILE A 334 8.60 -18.08 -18.15
C ILE A 334 7.97 -18.94 -17.06
N THR A 335 6.70 -18.73 -16.79
CA THR A 335 5.91 -19.57 -15.88
C THR A 335 5.27 -20.71 -16.67
N GLY A 336 5.10 -21.89 -16.06
CA GLY A 336 4.38 -23.01 -16.68
C GLY A 336 5.23 -24.07 -17.38
N GLU A 337 6.56 -23.98 -17.35
CA GLU A 337 7.40 -25.15 -17.64
C GLU A 337 7.32 -26.10 -16.43
N ARG A 338 6.71 -27.27 -16.65
CA ARG A 338 6.69 -28.37 -15.67
C ARG A 338 8.04 -29.08 -15.62
#